data_AF-A0AAW8TZ27-F1
#
_entry.id   AF-A0AAW8TZ27-F1
#
_cell.length_a   1.000
_cell.length_b   1.000
_cell.length_c   1.000
_cell.angle_alpha   90.00
_cell.angle_beta   90.00
_cell.angle_gamma   90.00
#
_symmetry.space_group_name_H-M   'P 1'
#
loop_
_entity.id
_entity.type
_entity.pdbx_description
1 polymer ?
#
loop_
_entity_poly.entity_id
_entity_poly.type
_entity_poly.pdbx_seq_one_letter_code
_entity_poly.pdbx_strand_id
1 'polypeptide(L)'
;MDIILEELFVPKQTILDKIDLMMDNLTTIKDNGDFLLDFDGLKVDDKSWTVWNWPQGVGLYGIYKNYQLTKNPKALQIVTDWFEARMIEGAPPKNVNTMAPLLTMAYLYEDTKDSRYLAYLEQWAEWVMRDMPRTNENGLQHATYGPANTNQLWDDTLMMTVLPLAKIGLLLDRPEYVEEAKYQFLIHTKYLMDKKTGLWYHGWTFEGNHNYAEAFWARGNCWLTIAIPEIIEILDLREGDYLRTFLLNTLEAQVKALANYQDESGLWHTLLDDDTSYLESSATAGFAYGILKAVHKRYLGKEYEEVAYKAIEGLLGEIDETGEVQHVSIGTGMGDSLQFYKEIGITAMPYGQSLTVLAFTEFLVSYC
;
A
#
# COMPACT_ATOMS: atom_id res chain seq x y z
N MET A 1 -9.85 -7.50 42.58
CA MET A 1 -10.40 -7.70 41.22
C MET A 1 -9.18 -7.78 40.35
N ASP A 2 -8.70 -8.99 40.11
CA ASP A 2 -7.53 -9.20 39.27
C ASP A 2 -7.98 -8.87 37.84
N ILE A 3 -7.46 -7.77 37.32
CA ILE A 3 -7.63 -7.41 35.91
C ILE A 3 -6.78 -8.43 35.16
N ILE A 4 -7.42 -9.45 34.61
CA ILE A 4 -6.77 -10.35 33.66
C ILE A 4 -6.60 -9.53 32.39
N LEU A 5 -5.38 -9.07 32.13
CA LEU A 5 -5.02 -8.52 30.84
C LEU A 5 -5.09 -9.67 29.83
N GLU A 6 -5.79 -9.45 28.73
CA GLU A 6 -5.79 -10.39 27.62
C GLU A 6 -4.37 -10.45 27.06
N GLU A 7 -3.69 -11.59 27.27
CA GLU A 7 -2.36 -11.82 26.71
C GLU A 7 -2.51 -12.19 25.23
N LEU A 8 -2.02 -11.31 24.36
CA LEU A 8 -1.88 -11.62 22.94
C LEU A 8 -0.83 -12.72 22.75
N PHE A 9 -0.95 -13.47 21.65
CA PHE A 9 -0.12 -14.63 21.31
C PHE A 9 1.39 -14.33 21.19
N VAL A 10 1.77 -13.06 21.11
CA VAL A 10 3.16 -12.59 21.03
C VAL A 10 3.37 -11.40 21.98
N PRO A 11 4.49 -11.34 22.73
CA PRO A 11 4.79 -10.19 23.57
C PRO A 11 4.99 -8.89 22.77
N LYS A 12 4.51 -7.76 23.31
CA LYS A 12 4.70 -6.43 22.69
C LYS A 12 6.16 -6.12 22.36
N GLN A 13 7.08 -6.51 23.23
CA GLN A 13 8.51 -6.26 23.03
C GLN A 13 9.04 -6.98 21.79
N THR A 14 8.59 -8.20 21.51
CA THR A 14 8.98 -8.95 20.31
C THR A 14 8.58 -8.21 19.03
N ILE A 15 7.39 -7.61 19.01
CA ILE A 15 6.93 -6.79 17.87
C ILE A 15 7.80 -5.54 17.70
N LEU A 16 8.10 -4.83 18.79
CA LEU A 16 8.98 -3.66 18.75
C LEU A 16 10.39 -4.00 18.24
N ASP A 17 10.98 -5.09 18.73
CA ASP A 17 12.30 -5.55 18.32
C ASP A 17 12.32 -5.92 16.82
N LYS A 18 11.27 -6.58 16.32
CA LYS A 18 11.13 -6.93 14.90
C LYS A 18 10.94 -5.69 14.02
N ILE A 19 10.17 -4.70 14.46
CA ILE A 19 10.04 -3.41 13.75
C ILE A 19 11.41 -2.72 13.63
N ASP A 20 12.16 -2.62 14.73
CA ASP A 20 13.47 -1.96 14.72
C ASP A 20 14.47 -2.68 13.80
N LEU A 21 14.46 -4.02 13.82
CA LEU A 21 15.30 -4.86 12.97
C LEU A 21 14.97 -4.70 11.47
N MET A 22 13.68 -4.71 11.12
CA MET A 22 13.25 -4.49 9.72
C MET A 22 13.61 -3.08 9.22
N MET A 23 13.53 -2.06 10.08
CA MET A 23 13.95 -0.70 9.72
C MET A 23 15.46 -0.61 9.49
N ASP A 24 16.29 -1.34 10.26
CA ASP A 24 17.73 -1.41 9.98
C ASP A 24 17.98 -2.04 8.61
N ASN A 25 17.36 -3.21 8.36
CA ASN A 25 17.50 -3.96 7.11
C ASN A 25 17.09 -3.11 5.88
N LEU A 26 15.91 -2.48 5.94
CA LEU A 26 15.32 -1.70 4.85
C LEU A 26 16.28 -0.66 4.27
N THR A 27 17.00 0.07 5.14
CA THR A 27 17.93 1.13 4.70
C THR A 27 19.18 0.59 3.97
N THR A 28 19.42 -0.72 4.06
CA THR A 28 20.55 -1.40 3.40
C THR A 28 20.19 -2.04 2.07
N ILE A 29 18.89 -2.15 1.75
CA ILE A 29 18.42 -2.78 0.51
C ILE A 29 18.91 -1.98 -0.70
N LYS A 30 19.57 -2.70 -1.61
CA LYS A 30 20.09 -2.21 -2.88
C LYS A 30 19.97 -3.28 -3.96
N ASP A 31 19.76 -2.85 -5.19
CA ASP A 31 19.97 -3.69 -6.35
C ASP A 31 21.42 -3.54 -6.85
N ASN A 32 22.08 -4.67 -7.12
CA ASN A 32 23.41 -4.68 -7.73
C ASN A 32 23.35 -4.79 -9.27
N GLY A 33 22.14 -4.70 -9.84
CA GLY A 33 21.88 -4.73 -11.28
C GLY A 33 21.11 -5.95 -11.76
N ASP A 34 20.68 -6.83 -10.86
CA ASP A 34 20.08 -8.13 -11.17
C ASP A 34 18.56 -8.02 -11.39
N PHE A 35 17.92 -6.97 -10.83
CA PHE A 35 16.46 -6.79 -10.83
C PHE A 35 16.01 -5.48 -11.47
N LEU A 36 16.90 -4.78 -12.19
CA LEU A 36 16.55 -3.56 -12.91
C LEU A 36 15.45 -3.83 -13.94
N LEU A 37 14.40 -3.04 -13.89
CA LEU A 37 13.36 -3.04 -14.91
C LEU A 37 13.92 -2.39 -16.18
N ASP A 38 13.78 -3.05 -17.33
CA ASP A 38 14.24 -2.52 -18.62
C ASP A 38 13.04 -2.21 -19.51
N PHE A 39 12.83 -0.92 -19.78
CA PHE A 39 11.79 -0.40 -20.67
C PHE A 39 12.45 0.18 -21.91
N ASP A 40 12.78 -0.69 -22.87
CA ASP A 40 13.41 -0.31 -24.15
C ASP A 40 14.66 0.58 -23.98
N GLY A 41 15.54 0.20 -23.04
CA GLY A 41 16.80 0.90 -22.76
C GLY A 41 16.71 1.90 -21.60
N LEU A 42 15.52 2.20 -21.09
CA LEU A 42 15.36 2.87 -19.80
C LEU A 42 15.42 1.83 -18.69
N LYS A 43 16.55 1.82 -17.96
CA LYS A 43 16.72 0.98 -16.78
C LYS A 43 16.21 1.72 -15.54
N VAL A 44 15.27 1.11 -14.84
CA VAL A 44 14.67 1.63 -13.61
C VAL A 44 15.01 0.70 -12.47
N ASP A 45 15.63 1.26 -11.43
CA ASP A 45 15.80 0.60 -10.14
C ASP A 45 14.53 0.87 -9.30
N ASP A 46 13.83 -0.18 -8.89
CA ASP A 46 12.70 -0.07 -7.96
C ASP A 46 13.02 -0.68 -6.58
N LYS A 47 14.20 -1.28 -6.41
CA LYS A 47 14.58 -2.04 -5.23
C LYS A 47 15.48 -1.25 -4.28
N SER A 48 16.37 -0.41 -4.76
CA SER A 48 17.29 0.29 -3.85
C SER A 48 16.56 1.33 -2.99
N TRP A 49 16.86 1.36 -1.68
CA TRP A 49 16.24 2.30 -0.75
C TRP A 49 16.46 3.76 -1.16
N THR A 50 17.57 4.06 -1.85
CA THR A 50 17.93 5.41 -2.26
C THR A 50 17.16 5.94 -3.48
N VAL A 51 16.20 5.18 -4.04
CA VAL A 51 15.46 5.60 -5.24
C VAL A 51 14.13 6.25 -4.89
N TRP A 52 13.76 7.33 -5.59
CA TRP A 52 12.41 7.89 -5.54
C TRP A 52 11.45 7.13 -6.46
N ASN A 53 10.75 6.13 -5.89
CA ASN A 53 9.72 5.37 -6.59
C ASN A 53 8.65 4.85 -5.60
N TRP A 54 7.66 4.11 -6.10
CA TRP A 54 6.54 3.61 -5.29
C TRP A 54 6.94 2.68 -4.13
N PRO A 55 7.95 1.77 -4.26
CA PRO A 55 8.35 0.89 -3.15
C PRO A 55 8.80 1.68 -1.93
N GLN A 56 9.59 2.72 -2.18
CA GLN A 56 10.09 3.62 -1.14
C GLN A 56 8.98 4.54 -0.65
N GLY A 57 8.02 4.94 -1.48
CA GLY A 57 6.84 5.69 -1.05
C GLY A 57 6.01 4.95 0.01
N VAL A 58 5.68 3.68 -0.25
CA VAL A 58 5.05 2.77 0.73
C VAL A 58 5.97 2.57 1.95
N GLY A 59 7.26 2.38 1.67
CA GLY A 59 8.39 2.47 2.60
C GLY A 59 8.25 3.51 3.69
N LEU A 60 8.33 4.76 3.24
CA LEU A 60 8.30 5.96 4.06
C LEU A 60 6.99 6.08 4.81
N TYR A 61 5.88 5.69 4.19
CA TYR A 61 4.57 5.75 4.84
C TYR A 61 4.49 4.81 6.05
N GLY A 62 4.90 3.56 5.90
CA GLY A 62 4.95 2.58 6.99
C GLY A 62 5.81 3.04 8.17
N ILE A 63 7.02 3.49 7.87
CA ILE A 63 7.96 4.00 8.89
C ILE A 63 7.42 5.26 9.56
N TYR A 64 6.83 6.18 8.79
CA TYR A 64 6.29 7.40 9.36
C TYR A 64 5.08 7.14 10.27
N LYS A 65 4.20 6.19 9.92
CA LYS A 65 3.13 5.73 10.82
C LYS A 65 3.67 5.13 12.10
N ASN A 66 4.79 4.39 12.03
CA ASN A 66 5.49 3.93 13.23
C ASN A 66 5.92 5.10 14.11
N TYR A 67 6.55 6.13 13.54
CA TYR A 67 6.88 7.35 14.28
C TYR A 67 5.64 8.01 14.88
N GLN A 68 4.55 8.16 14.13
CA GLN A 68 3.33 8.82 14.63
C GLN A 68 2.78 8.11 15.87
N LEU A 69 2.75 6.77 15.88
CA LEU A 69 2.23 5.96 16.97
C LEU A 69 3.20 5.85 18.16
N THR A 70 4.48 5.58 17.91
CA THR A 70 5.45 5.20 18.95
C THR A 70 6.37 6.34 19.38
N LYS A 71 6.46 7.40 18.57
CA LYS A 71 7.47 8.47 18.67
C LYS A 71 8.92 7.95 18.58
N ASN A 72 9.14 6.82 17.91
CA ASN A 72 10.48 6.28 17.64
C ASN A 72 11.32 7.29 16.84
N PRO A 73 12.41 7.86 17.41
CA PRO A 73 13.22 8.86 16.72
C PRO A 73 13.97 8.28 15.52
N LYS A 74 14.30 6.99 15.51
CA LYS A 74 14.93 6.30 14.37
C LYS A 74 14.01 6.31 13.16
N ALA A 75 12.73 6.02 13.36
CA ALA A 75 11.73 6.03 12.31
C ALA A 75 11.63 7.43 11.65
N LEU A 76 11.56 8.49 12.46
CA LEU A 76 11.55 9.86 11.93
C LEU A 76 12.84 10.17 11.15
N GLN A 77 14.00 9.82 11.72
CA GLN A 77 15.30 10.08 11.10
C GLN A 77 15.42 9.43 9.72
N ILE A 78 15.04 8.15 9.59
CA ILE A 78 15.07 7.42 8.31
C ILE A 78 14.24 8.15 7.25
N VAL A 79 13.03 8.59 7.62
CA VAL A 79 12.12 9.28 6.70
C VAL A 79 12.68 10.65 6.31
N THR A 80 13.15 11.44 7.27
CA THR A 80 13.68 12.79 6.99
C THR A 80 14.96 12.73 6.17
N ASP A 81 15.89 11.82 6.49
CA ASP A 81 17.15 11.67 5.75
C ASP A 81 16.90 11.28 4.29
N TRP A 82 15.92 10.41 4.05
CA TRP A 82 15.54 10.02 2.71
C TRP A 82 15.03 11.23 1.91
N PHE A 83 14.07 12.00 2.45
CA PHE A 83 13.54 13.17 1.76
C PHE A 83 14.60 14.24 1.54
N GLU A 84 15.45 14.51 2.53
CA GLU A 84 16.53 15.49 2.38
C GLU A 84 17.50 15.10 1.27
N ALA A 85 17.93 13.84 1.22
CA ALA A 85 18.82 13.36 0.16
C ALA A 85 18.15 13.44 -1.22
N ARG A 86 16.90 12.99 -1.35
CA ARG A 86 16.18 13.01 -2.63
C ARG A 86 15.83 14.40 -3.12
N MET A 87 15.52 15.34 -2.22
CA MET A 87 15.27 16.74 -2.60
C MET A 87 16.55 17.45 -3.06
N ILE A 88 17.73 17.05 -2.58
CA ILE A 88 19.02 17.55 -3.07
C ILE A 88 19.30 17.04 -4.49
N GLU A 89 19.01 15.77 -4.77
CA GLU A 89 19.17 15.17 -6.11
C GLU A 89 18.17 15.74 -7.13
N GLY A 90 16.95 16.02 -6.67
CA GLY A 90 15.83 16.50 -7.48
C GLY A 90 14.78 15.42 -7.69
N ALA A 91 13.52 15.85 -7.77
CA ALA A 91 12.39 14.94 -8.01
C ALA A 91 12.48 14.28 -9.40
N PRO A 92 12.09 12.99 -9.51
CA PRO A 92 12.03 12.31 -10.79
C PRO A 92 10.85 12.81 -11.66
N PRO A 93 10.74 12.35 -12.93
CA PRO A 93 9.53 12.51 -13.71
C PRO A 93 8.27 12.03 -12.97
N LYS A 94 7.18 12.78 -13.12
CA LYS A 94 5.90 12.48 -12.47
C LYS A 94 5.18 11.36 -13.22
N ASN A 95 4.78 10.34 -12.49
CA ASN A 95 3.96 9.23 -12.94
C ASN A 95 3.17 8.66 -11.75
N VAL A 96 2.33 7.65 -11.99
CA VAL A 96 1.45 7.07 -10.94
C VAL A 96 2.24 6.58 -9.72
N ASN A 97 3.44 6.05 -9.95
CA ASN A 97 4.29 5.42 -8.93
C ASN A 97 5.13 6.43 -8.16
N THR A 98 5.72 7.39 -8.85
CA THR A 98 6.57 8.41 -8.21
C THR A 98 5.77 9.41 -7.36
N MET A 99 4.44 9.39 -7.46
CA MET A 99 3.53 10.14 -6.60
C MET A 99 3.44 9.57 -5.17
N ALA A 100 3.75 8.29 -4.95
CA ALA A 100 3.52 7.63 -3.66
C ALA A 100 4.26 8.29 -2.46
N PRO A 101 5.55 8.69 -2.56
CA PRO A 101 6.23 9.37 -1.46
C PRO A 101 5.57 10.69 -1.01
N LEU A 102 4.76 11.32 -1.86
CA LEU A 102 4.14 12.61 -1.53
C LEU A 102 3.06 12.47 -0.44
N LEU A 103 2.53 11.26 -0.21
CA LEU A 103 1.63 11.01 0.93
C LEU A 103 2.36 11.29 2.26
N THR A 104 3.53 10.68 2.45
CA THR A 104 4.34 10.89 3.67
C THR A 104 4.87 12.31 3.76
N MET A 105 5.27 12.90 2.63
CA MET A 105 5.69 14.30 2.59
C MET A 105 4.56 15.24 3.05
N ALA A 106 3.31 14.97 2.67
CA ALA A 106 2.17 15.76 3.10
C ALA A 106 1.97 15.69 4.62
N TYR A 107 2.09 14.50 5.23
CA TYR A 107 2.05 14.38 6.69
C TYR A 107 3.24 15.07 7.39
N LEU A 108 4.45 14.98 6.84
CA LEU A 108 5.60 15.71 7.37
C LEU A 108 5.37 17.23 7.32
N TYR A 109 4.84 17.74 6.21
CA TYR A 109 4.50 19.15 6.10
C TYR A 109 3.39 19.53 7.09
N GLU A 110 2.40 18.68 7.30
CA GLU A 110 1.34 18.91 8.29
C GLU A 110 1.90 19.08 9.70
N ASP A 111 2.79 18.17 10.11
CA ASP A 111 3.34 18.09 11.47
C ASP A 111 4.45 19.13 11.72
N THR A 112 5.27 19.46 10.71
CA THR A 112 6.44 20.35 10.86
C THR A 112 6.24 21.78 10.34
N LYS A 113 5.31 21.96 9.39
CA LYS A 113 5.13 23.20 8.61
C LYS A 113 6.39 23.65 7.85
N ASP A 114 7.31 22.73 7.54
CA ASP A 114 8.50 23.04 6.75
C ASP A 114 8.13 23.41 5.31
N SER A 115 8.30 24.68 4.96
CA SER A 115 7.94 25.22 3.64
C SER A 115 8.71 24.60 2.47
N ARG A 116 9.82 23.90 2.73
CA ARG A 116 10.58 23.18 1.68
C ARG A 116 9.71 22.14 0.95
N TYR A 117 8.73 21.54 1.64
CA TYR A 117 7.84 20.54 1.07
C TYR A 117 6.72 21.12 0.21
N LEU A 118 6.29 22.36 0.47
CA LEU A 118 5.07 22.92 -0.12
C LEU A 118 5.09 22.94 -1.65
N ALA A 119 6.21 23.37 -2.25
CA ALA A 119 6.35 23.43 -3.70
C ALA A 119 6.27 22.05 -4.39
N TYR A 120 6.70 20.98 -3.71
CA TYR A 120 6.54 19.62 -4.19
C TYR A 120 5.07 19.21 -4.14
N LEU A 121 4.40 19.40 -3.00
CA LEU A 121 3.00 19.03 -2.83
C LEU A 121 2.09 19.73 -3.85
N GLU A 122 2.27 21.04 -4.04
CA GLU A 122 1.49 21.83 -5.01
C GLU A 122 1.72 21.36 -6.46
N GLN A 123 2.98 21.27 -6.90
CA GLN A 123 3.28 20.92 -8.30
C GLN A 123 2.91 19.49 -8.66
N TRP A 124 3.03 18.56 -7.73
CA TRP A 124 2.68 17.16 -7.97
C TRP A 124 1.17 16.96 -7.97
N ALA A 125 0.42 17.58 -7.06
CA ALA A 125 -1.04 17.52 -7.07
C ALA A 125 -1.66 18.22 -8.30
N GLU A 126 -1.13 19.39 -8.70
CA GLU A 126 -1.59 20.07 -9.92
C GLU A 126 -1.35 19.22 -11.18
N TRP A 127 -0.22 18.51 -11.25
CA TRP A 127 0.04 17.56 -12.33
C TRP A 127 -1.00 16.44 -12.37
N VAL A 128 -1.35 15.83 -11.23
CA VAL A 128 -2.41 14.81 -11.18
C VAL A 128 -3.72 15.37 -11.73
N MET A 129 -4.07 16.60 -11.36
CA MET A 129 -5.34 17.21 -11.78
C MET A 129 -5.39 17.63 -13.24
N ARG A 130 -4.27 18.11 -13.81
CA ARG A 130 -4.29 18.78 -15.13
C ARG A 130 -3.61 18.00 -16.24
N ASP A 131 -2.60 17.22 -15.91
CA ASP A 131 -1.65 16.70 -16.89
C ASP A 131 -1.58 15.16 -16.89
N MET A 132 -1.87 14.51 -15.76
CA MET A 132 -1.88 13.05 -15.68
C MET A 132 -2.93 12.48 -16.65
N PRO A 133 -2.54 11.54 -17.53
CA PRO A 133 -3.44 11.02 -18.56
C PRO A 133 -4.67 10.37 -17.95
N ARG A 134 -5.79 10.50 -18.65
CA ARG A 134 -7.09 10.00 -18.24
C ARG A 134 -7.57 8.91 -19.18
N THR A 135 -8.18 7.89 -18.62
CA THR A 135 -8.89 6.85 -19.37
C THR A 135 -10.27 7.34 -19.78
N ASN A 136 -11.00 6.53 -20.55
CA ASN A 136 -12.44 6.69 -20.71
C ASN A 136 -13.13 6.78 -19.34
N GLU A 137 -14.19 7.59 -19.26
CA GLU A 137 -14.85 7.94 -17.99
C GLU A 137 -13.90 8.59 -16.96
N ASN A 138 -12.87 9.32 -17.40
CA ASN A 138 -12.03 10.16 -16.55
C ASN A 138 -11.29 9.44 -15.40
N GLY A 139 -11.08 8.13 -15.49
CA GLY A 139 -10.22 7.43 -14.52
C GLY A 139 -8.77 7.86 -14.68
N LEU A 140 -8.00 7.90 -13.59
CA LEU A 140 -6.56 8.13 -13.65
C LEU A 140 -5.90 6.94 -14.37
N GLN A 141 -5.28 7.21 -15.52
CA GLN A 141 -4.57 6.17 -16.25
C GLN A 141 -3.32 5.75 -15.47
N HIS A 142 -3.06 4.44 -15.41
CA HIS A 142 -1.90 3.89 -14.72
C HIS A 142 -0.58 4.10 -15.51
N ALA A 143 -0.21 5.37 -15.76
CA ALA A 143 0.98 5.74 -16.51
C ALA A 143 2.24 5.60 -15.64
N THR A 144 3.23 4.83 -16.12
CA THR A 144 4.48 4.53 -15.41
C THR A 144 5.70 5.04 -16.21
N TYR A 145 6.92 4.66 -15.81
CA TYR A 145 8.12 4.85 -16.65
C TYR A 145 8.13 3.97 -17.91
N GLY A 146 7.39 2.86 -17.88
CA GLY A 146 7.32 1.90 -18.96
C GLY A 146 6.26 2.26 -20.01
N PRO A 147 5.54 1.26 -20.54
CA PRO A 147 4.47 1.51 -21.51
C PRO A 147 3.47 2.54 -21.00
N ALA A 148 2.87 3.29 -21.93
CA ALA A 148 1.91 4.34 -21.60
C ALA A 148 0.68 3.82 -20.83
N ASN A 149 0.39 2.51 -20.93
CA ASN A 149 -0.79 1.87 -20.34
C ASN A 149 -2.09 2.60 -20.74
N THR A 150 -2.17 2.96 -22.03
CA THR A 150 -3.30 3.73 -22.59
C THR A 150 -4.62 3.09 -22.22
N ASN A 151 -5.54 3.89 -21.65
CA ASN A 151 -6.88 3.44 -21.30
C ASN A 151 -6.93 2.30 -20.26
N GLN A 152 -5.93 2.23 -19.36
CA GLN A 152 -5.89 1.21 -18.30
C GLN A 152 -6.06 1.80 -16.89
N LEU A 153 -6.85 1.10 -16.07
CA LEU A 153 -6.99 1.32 -14.62
C LEU A 153 -6.39 0.13 -13.89
N TRP A 154 -5.51 0.38 -12.91
CA TRP A 154 -4.89 -0.67 -12.10
C TRP A 154 -5.18 -0.39 -10.63
N ASP A 155 -5.25 -1.44 -9.82
CA ASP A 155 -5.65 -1.39 -8.41
C ASP A 155 -4.80 -0.46 -7.53
N ASP A 156 -3.49 -0.48 -7.72
CA ASP A 156 -2.52 0.23 -6.91
C ASP A 156 -2.59 1.76 -7.08
N THR A 157 -3.18 2.25 -8.18
CA THR A 157 -3.39 3.68 -8.47
C THR A 157 -4.04 4.42 -7.29
N LEU A 158 -4.96 3.77 -6.59
CA LEU A 158 -5.64 4.34 -5.42
C LEU A 158 -4.65 4.64 -4.28
N MET A 159 -3.73 3.71 -4.00
CA MET A 159 -2.69 3.87 -2.99
C MET A 159 -1.62 4.86 -3.45
N MET A 160 -1.10 4.69 -4.67
CA MET A 160 0.11 5.37 -5.14
C MET A 160 -0.13 6.84 -5.50
N THR A 161 -1.34 7.20 -5.94
CA THR A 161 -1.65 8.57 -6.40
C THR A 161 -2.86 9.19 -5.71
N VAL A 162 -3.95 8.42 -5.53
CA VAL A 162 -5.21 9.00 -5.04
C VAL A 162 -5.15 9.37 -3.56
N LEU A 163 -4.55 8.54 -2.70
CA LEU A 163 -4.33 8.91 -1.30
C LEU A 163 -3.43 10.14 -1.13
N PRO A 164 -2.26 10.26 -1.80
CA PRO A 164 -1.49 11.50 -1.82
C PRO A 164 -2.33 12.72 -2.24
N LEU A 165 -3.08 12.62 -3.35
CA LEU A 165 -3.92 13.71 -3.85
C LEU A 165 -4.96 14.14 -2.81
N ALA A 166 -5.67 13.19 -2.19
CA ALA A 166 -6.66 13.46 -1.16
C ALA A 166 -6.06 14.18 0.05
N LYS A 167 -4.92 13.68 0.54
CA LYS A 167 -4.24 14.26 1.71
C LYS A 167 -3.75 15.67 1.42
N ILE A 168 -3.14 15.90 0.25
CA ILE A 168 -2.71 17.23 -0.19
C ILE A 168 -3.92 18.16 -0.35
N GLY A 169 -5.02 17.67 -0.91
CA GLY A 169 -6.25 18.40 -1.09
C GLY A 169 -6.79 18.99 0.21
N LEU A 170 -6.88 18.19 1.26
CA LEU A 170 -7.27 18.67 2.57
C LEU A 170 -6.26 19.62 3.19
N LEU A 171 -4.98 19.28 3.10
CA LEU A 171 -3.90 20.03 3.74
C LEU A 171 -3.74 21.44 3.17
N LEU A 172 -4.07 21.63 1.90
CA LEU A 172 -3.94 22.90 1.16
C LEU A 172 -5.30 23.56 0.86
N ASP A 173 -6.39 23.10 1.48
CA ASP A 173 -7.75 23.61 1.28
C ASP A 173 -8.19 23.63 -0.21
N ARG A 174 -7.92 22.54 -0.94
CA ARG A 174 -8.26 22.31 -2.36
C ARG A 174 -9.38 21.28 -2.49
N PRO A 175 -10.66 21.69 -2.37
CA PRO A 175 -11.80 20.76 -2.42
C PRO A 175 -11.90 19.98 -3.75
N GLU A 176 -11.41 20.55 -4.86
CA GLU A 176 -11.37 19.88 -6.16
C GLU A 176 -10.50 18.61 -6.15
N TYR A 177 -9.42 18.57 -5.37
CA TYR A 177 -8.56 17.38 -5.24
C TYR A 177 -9.26 16.28 -4.44
N VAL A 178 -10.04 16.69 -3.44
CA VAL A 178 -10.83 15.79 -2.61
C VAL A 178 -11.95 15.13 -3.43
N GLU A 179 -12.70 15.91 -4.21
CA GLU A 179 -13.76 15.36 -5.07
C GLU A 179 -13.21 14.46 -6.17
N GLU A 180 -12.05 14.81 -6.74
CA GLU A 180 -11.33 13.94 -7.67
C GLU A 180 -10.98 12.61 -7.00
N ALA A 181 -10.41 12.64 -5.79
CA ALA A 181 -10.06 11.42 -5.10
C ALA A 181 -11.27 10.52 -4.81
N LYS A 182 -12.40 11.10 -4.37
CA LYS A 182 -13.66 10.37 -4.19
C LYS A 182 -14.13 9.71 -5.48
N TYR A 183 -14.07 10.44 -6.59
CA TYR A 183 -14.43 9.92 -7.90
C TYR A 183 -13.54 8.74 -8.30
N GLN A 184 -12.23 8.84 -8.07
CA GLN A 184 -11.30 7.78 -8.40
C GLN A 184 -11.56 6.48 -7.63
N PHE A 185 -11.92 6.56 -6.34
CA PHE A 185 -12.36 5.37 -5.60
C PHE A 185 -13.60 4.72 -6.21
N LEU A 186 -14.59 5.51 -6.65
CA LEU A 186 -15.80 4.99 -7.28
C LEU A 186 -15.52 4.32 -8.63
N ILE A 187 -14.74 4.96 -9.50
CA ILE A 187 -14.47 4.45 -10.85
C ILE A 187 -13.59 3.20 -10.82
N HIS A 188 -12.59 3.13 -9.93
CA HIS A 188 -11.76 1.94 -9.76
C HIS A 188 -12.60 0.78 -9.20
N THR A 189 -13.46 1.03 -8.19
CA THR A 189 -14.37 -0.01 -7.69
C THR A 189 -15.31 -0.51 -8.79
N LYS A 190 -15.83 0.37 -9.65
CA LYS A 190 -16.73 0.00 -10.75
C LYS A 190 -16.10 -1.01 -11.71
N TYR A 191 -14.81 -0.88 -12.01
CA TYR A 191 -14.13 -1.65 -13.07
C TYR A 191 -13.26 -2.80 -12.56
N LEU A 192 -12.79 -2.75 -11.31
CA LEU A 192 -11.82 -3.71 -10.79
C LEU A 192 -12.43 -4.69 -9.79
N MET A 193 -13.48 -4.32 -9.06
CA MET A 193 -14.09 -5.23 -8.08
C MET A 193 -14.97 -6.28 -8.76
N ASP A 194 -14.69 -7.56 -8.52
CA ASP A 194 -15.59 -8.65 -8.85
C ASP A 194 -16.68 -8.80 -7.79
N LYS A 195 -17.93 -8.64 -8.21
CA LYS A 195 -19.10 -8.71 -7.32
C LYS A 195 -19.45 -10.13 -6.90
N LYS A 196 -18.91 -11.16 -7.56
CA LYS A 196 -19.19 -12.56 -7.21
C LYS A 196 -18.37 -13.00 -6.01
N THR A 197 -17.09 -12.67 -6.01
CA THR A 197 -16.14 -13.07 -4.96
C THR A 197 -15.97 -12.01 -3.89
N GLY A 198 -16.05 -10.72 -4.23
CA GLY A 198 -15.64 -9.61 -3.37
C GLY A 198 -14.15 -9.24 -3.52
N LEU A 199 -13.40 -9.98 -4.34
CA LEU A 199 -12.00 -9.71 -4.67
C LEU A 199 -11.91 -8.74 -5.86
N TRP A 200 -10.69 -8.30 -6.13
CA TRP A 200 -10.39 -7.30 -7.16
C TRP A 200 -9.47 -7.87 -8.23
N TYR A 201 -9.81 -7.63 -9.49
CA TYR A 201 -8.91 -7.85 -10.60
C TYR A 201 -7.77 -6.83 -10.58
N HIS A 202 -6.57 -7.27 -10.95
CA HIS A 202 -5.39 -6.40 -11.01
C HIS A 202 -5.61 -5.15 -11.89
N GLY A 203 -6.28 -5.32 -13.04
CA GLY A 203 -6.50 -4.22 -13.97
C GLY A 203 -7.72 -4.33 -14.84
N TRP A 204 -8.01 -3.21 -15.49
CA TRP A 204 -9.06 -3.04 -16.49
C TRP A 204 -8.50 -2.27 -17.68
N THR A 205 -8.90 -2.66 -18.89
CA THR A 205 -8.63 -1.90 -20.12
C THR A 205 -9.92 -1.52 -20.82
N PHE A 206 -10.04 -0.24 -21.20
CA PHE A 206 -11.10 0.20 -22.11
C PHE A 206 -10.81 -0.16 -23.57
N GLU A 207 -9.57 -0.51 -23.90
CA GLU A 207 -9.23 -1.18 -25.15
C GLU A 207 -9.71 -2.64 -25.03
N GLY A 208 -10.86 -2.96 -25.61
CA GLY A 208 -11.44 -4.30 -25.55
C GLY A 208 -12.37 -4.57 -24.36
N ASN A 209 -12.44 -3.68 -23.36
CA ASN A 209 -13.37 -3.74 -22.23
C ASN A 209 -13.31 -5.07 -21.45
N HIS A 210 -12.13 -5.41 -20.93
CA HIS A 210 -11.91 -6.63 -20.15
C HIS A 210 -10.89 -6.43 -19.02
N ASN A 211 -10.82 -7.41 -18.10
CA ASN A 211 -9.94 -7.42 -16.94
C ASN A 211 -8.69 -8.30 -17.13
N TYR A 212 -8.03 -8.22 -18.30
CA TYR A 212 -6.82 -9.00 -18.62
C TYR A 212 -6.96 -10.50 -18.29
N ALA A 213 -6.05 -11.06 -17.50
CA ALA A 213 -6.05 -12.45 -17.04
C ALA A 213 -7.15 -12.78 -16.02
N GLU A 214 -7.97 -11.79 -15.62
CA GLU A 214 -8.94 -11.91 -14.53
C GLU A 214 -8.29 -12.36 -13.21
N ALA A 215 -7.05 -11.90 -12.98
CA ALA A 215 -6.24 -12.33 -11.84
C ALA A 215 -6.64 -11.62 -10.53
N PHE A 216 -7.01 -12.41 -9.51
CA PHE A 216 -7.12 -11.95 -8.12
C PHE A 216 -5.74 -11.96 -7.45
N TRP A 217 -4.86 -11.10 -7.95
CA TRP A 217 -3.50 -10.98 -7.46
C TRP A 217 -3.47 -10.38 -6.05
N ALA A 218 -2.75 -11.02 -5.13
CA ALA A 218 -2.81 -10.75 -3.70
C ALA A 218 -2.30 -9.35 -3.35
N ARG A 219 -1.11 -8.95 -3.82
CA ARG A 219 -0.58 -7.61 -3.52
C ARG A 219 -1.42 -6.51 -4.16
N GLY A 220 -2.00 -6.77 -5.32
CA GLY A 220 -2.99 -5.90 -5.93
C GLY A 220 -4.19 -5.67 -5.03
N ASN A 221 -4.78 -6.76 -4.54
CA ASN A 221 -5.89 -6.73 -3.60
C ASN A 221 -5.53 -6.03 -2.27
N CYS A 222 -4.29 -6.19 -1.78
CA CYS A 222 -3.89 -5.61 -0.50
C CYS A 222 -3.88 -4.08 -0.53
N TRP A 223 -3.62 -3.47 -1.69
CA TRP A 223 -3.69 -2.02 -1.84
C TRP A 223 -5.07 -1.46 -1.51
N LEU A 224 -6.15 -2.17 -1.86
CA LEU A 224 -7.51 -1.75 -1.54
C LEU A 224 -7.82 -1.93 -0.06
N THR A 225 -7.36 -3.03 0.52
CA THR A 225 -7.51 -3.32 1.95
C THR A 225 -6.81 -2.26 2.80
N ILE A 226 -5.68 -1.70 2.32
CA ILE A 226 -4.99 -0.54 2.93
C ILE A 226 -5.75 0.77 2.62
N ALA A 227 -6.04 1.04 1.35
CA ALA A 227 -6.45 2.36 0.88
C ALA A 227 -7.86 2.76 1.31
N ILE A 228 -8.77 1.79 1.48
CA ILE A 228 -10.16 2.09 1.88
C ILE A 228 -10.24 2.64 3.33
N PRO A 229 -9.68 1.97 4.36
CA PRO A 229 -9.62 2.56 5.70
C PRO A 229 -8.90 3.91 5.74
N GLU A 230 -7.84 4.06 4.93
CA GLU A 230 -7.06 5.28 4.83
C GLU A 230 -7.85 6.45 4.26
N ILE A 231 -8.52 6.29 3.13
CA ILE A 231 -9.27 7.42 2.53
C ILE A 231 -10.43 7.86 3.42
N ILE A 232 -11.08 6.93 4.13
CA ILE A 232 -12.15 7.26 5.08
C ILE A 232 -11.61 8.12 6.21
N GLU A 233 -10.44 7.78 6.75
CA GLU A 233 -9.79 8.56 7.82
C GLU A 233 -9.24 9.90 7.31
N ILE A 234 -8.53 9.90 6.17
CA ILE A 234 -7.96 11.11 5.56
C ILE A 234 -9.08 12.13 5.34
N LEU A 235 -10.18 11.73 4.70
CA LEU A 235 -11.29 12.62 4.36
C LEU A 235 -12.25 12.93 5.53
N ASP A 236 -12.02 12.38 6.73
CA ASP A 236 -12.96 12.43 7.86
C ASP A 236 -14.41 12.07 7.44
N LEU A 237 -14.57 11.00 6.65
CA LEU A 237 -15.91 10.60 6.22
C LEU A 237 -16.68 10.03 7.42
N ARG A 238 -17.75 10.72 7.81
CA ARG A 238 -18.52 10.42 9.03
C ARG A 238 -19.65 9.42 8.78
N GLU A 239 -20.18 8.85 9.85
CA GLU A 239 -21.41 8.05 9.77
C GLU A 239 -22.55 8.85 9.12
N GLY A 240 -23.28 8.20 8.20
CA GLY A 240 -24.29 8.84 7.35
C GLY A 240 -23.77 9.30 5.98
N ASP A 241 -22.44 9.36 5.77
CA ASP A 241 -21.88 9.59 4.44
C ASP A 241 -22.06 8.34 3.56
N TYR A 242 -22.60 8.52 2.35
CA TYR A 242 -22.88 7.41 1.43
C TYR A 242 -21.63 6.85 0.75
N LEU A 243 -20.60 7.67 0.53
CA LEU A 243 -19.32 7.17 0.04
C LEU A 243 -18.65 6.32 1.13
N ARG A 244 -18.66 6.76 2.39
CA ARG A 244 -18.20 5.93 3.51
C ARG A 244 -18.93 4.60 3.53
N THR A 245 -20.25 4.63 3.46
CA THR A 245 -21.08 3.40 3.50
C THR A 245 -20.75 2.46 2.34
N PHE A 246 -20.61 3.01 1.12
CA PHE A 246 -20.21 2.25 -0.05
C PHE A 246 -18.84 1.59 0.14
N LEU A 247 -17.84 2.37 0.55
CA LEU A 247 -16.47 1.89 0.74
C LEU A 247 -16.37 0.82 1.84
N LEU A 248 -17.08 0.99 2.95
CA LEU A 248 -17.09 0.00 4.03
C LEU A 248 -17.74 -1.32 3.60
N ASN A 249 -18.84 -1.28 2.87
CA ASN A 249 -19.47 -2.49 2.35
C ASN A 249 -18.56 -3.21 1.34
N THR A 250 -17.85 -2.44 0.51
CA THR A 250 -16.85 -2.95 -0.44
C THR A 250 -15.68 -3.62 0.29
N LEU A 251 -15.13 -2.96 1.31
CA LEU A 251 -14.05 -3.51 2.13
C LEU A 251 -14.50 -4.77 2.87
N GLU A 252 -15.69 -4.77 3.48
CA GLU A 252 -16.22 -5.94 4.19
C GLU A 252 -16.38 -7.15 3.26
N ALA A 253 -16.85 -6.94 2.02
CA ALA A 253 -16.93 -8.00 1.03
C ALA A 253 -15.56 -8.60 0.71
N GLN A 254 -14.53 -7.76 0.54
CA GLN A 254 -13.16 -8.22 0.31
C GLN A 254 -12.62 -8.98 1.53
N VAL A 255 -12.77 -8.44 2.74
CA VAL A 255 -12.26 -9.06 3.97
C VAL A 255 -12.94 -10.41 4.24
N LYS A 256 -14.25 -10.53 3.96
CA LYS A 256 -14.95 -11.83 4.00
C LYS A 256 -14.35 -12.84 3.03
N ALA A 257 -14.00 -12.42 1.82
CA ALA A 257 -13.35 -13.29 0.85
C ALA A 257 -11.94 -13.70 1.31
N LEU A 258 -11.13 -12.73 1.76
CA LEU A 258 -9.78 -12.98 2.27
C LEU A 258 -9.79 -13.97 3.45
N ALA A 259 -10.74 -13.85 4.37
CA ALA A 259 -10.88 -14.79 5.49
C ALA A 259 -11.11 -16.24 5.02
N ASN A 260 -11.77 -16.46 3.88
CA ASN A 260 -11.99 -17.80 3.31
C ASN A 260 -10.76 -18.36 2.58
N TYR A 261 -9.88 -17.49 2.08
CA TYR A 261 -8.70 -17.85 1.29
C TYR A 261 -7.39 -17.81 2.08
N GLN A 262 -7.44 -17.53 3.38
CA GLN A 262 -6.24 -17.50 4.22
C GLN A 262 -5.68 -18.91 4.42
N ASP A 263 -4.40 -19.09 4.11
CA ASP A 263 -3.71 -20.36 4.29
C ASP A 263 -3.58 -20.74 5.77
N GLU A 264 -3.28 -22.02 6.06
CA GLU A 264 -3.07 -22.50 7.42
C GLU A 264 -1.91 -21.78 8.13
N SER A 265 -0.89 -21.34 7.41
CA SER A 265 0.23 -20.52 7.92
C SER A 265 -0.17 -19.11 8.35
N GLY A 266 -1.35 -18.64 7.90
CA GLY A 266 -1.79 -17.24 8.09
C GLY A 266 -1.47 -16.32 6.93
N LEU A 267 -0.63 -16.74 5.97
CA LEU A 267 -0.36 -16.00 4.74
C LEU A 267 -1.49 -16.19 3.70
N TRP A 268 -1.36 -15.46 2.59
CA TRP A 268 -2.18 -15.66 1.40
C TRP A 268 -1.33 -16.07 0.20
N HIS A 269 -1.92 -16.86 -0.68
CA HIS A 269 -1.39 -17.20 -1.99
C HIS A 269 -1.37 -15.97 -2.91
N THR A 270 -0.34 -15.85 -3.77
CA THR A 270 -0.18 -14.72 -4.71
C THR A 270 -1.34 -14.57 -5.68
N LEU A 271 -1.98 -15.68 -6.06
CA LEU A 271 -3.32 -15.70 -6.63
C LEU A 271 -4.26 -16.20 -5.53
N LEU A 272 -5.13 -15.32 -5.05
CA LEU A 272 -5.90 -15.56 -3.82
C LEU A 272 -6.80 -16.80 -3.89
N ASP A 273 -7.31 -17.12 -5.08
CA ASP A 273 -8.21 -18.23 -5.34
C ASP A 273 -7.50 -19.49 -5.89
N ASP A 274 -6.16 -19.54 -5.85
CA ASP A 274 -5.36 -20.65 -6.38
C ASP A 274 -4.25 -21.06 -5.41
N ASP A 275 -4.51 -22.12 -4.65
CA ASP A 275 -3.62 -22.71 -3.65
C ASP A 275 -2.36 -23.38 -4.24
N THR A 276 -2.29 -23.53 -5.56
CA THR A 276 -1.08 -24.02 -6.23
C THR A 276 -0.06 -22.90 -6.50
N SER A 277 -0.43 -21.64 -6.28
CA SER A 277 0.48 -20.49 -6.35
C SER A 277 1.26 -20.32 -5.04
N TYR A 278 2.38 -19.59 -5.04
CA TYR A 278 3.19 -19.43 -3.83
C TYR A 278 2.54 -18.49 -2.80
N LEU A 279 2.85 -18.67 -1.52
CA LEU A 279 2.47 -17.75 -0.44
C LEU A 279 3.29 -16.46 -0.52
N GLU A 280 2.66 -15.30 -0.27
CA GLU A 280 3.26 -14.00 -0.51
C GLU A 280 3.13 -13.07 0.72
N SER A 281 4.28 -12.68 1.28
CA SER A 281 4.35 -11.96 2.55
C SER A 281 3.94 -10.50 2.46
N SER A 282 4.25 -9.81 1.35
CA SER A 282 3.95 -8.38 1.26
C SER A 282 2.45 -8.09 1.18
N ALA A 283 1.71 -8.90 0.43
CA ALA A 283 0.25 -8.89 0.37
C ALA A 283 -0.34 -9.21 1.74
N THR A 284 0.16 -10.27 2.39
CA THR A 284 -0.25 -10.67 3.75
C THR A 284 -0.10 -9.52 4.74
N ALA A 285 1.01 -8.78 4.70
CA ALA A 285 1.23 -7.61 5.53
C ALA A 285 0.25 -6.47 5.23
N GLY A 286 -0.02 -6.20 3.95
CA GLY A 286 -1.04 -5.21 3.57
C GLY A 286 -2.45 -5.57 4.04
N PHE A 287 -2.84 -6.85 3.93
CA PHE A 287 -4.10 -7.35 4.45
C PHE A 287 -4.19 -7.23 5.96
N ALA A 288 -3.16 -7.68 6.68
CA ALA A 288 -3.09 -7.60 8.14
C ALA A 288 -3.27 -6.15 8.62
N TYR A 289 -2.54 -5.21 8.01
CA TYR A 289 -2.68 -3.78 8.31
C TYR A 289 -4.11 -3.28 8.11
N GLY A 290 -4.66 -3.46 6.90
CA GLY A 290 -5.95 -2.89 6.55
C GLY A 290 -7.10 -3.47 7.38
N ILE A 291 -7.05 -4.78 7.68
CA ILE A 291 -8.02 -5.46 8.52
C ILE A 291 -7.92 -4.95 9.97
N LEU A 292 -6.72 -4.91 10.56
CA LEU A 292 -6.53 -4.39 11.93
C LEU A 292 -7.02 -2.95 12.04
N LYS A 293 -6.60 -2.08 11.12
CA LYS A 293 -7.04 -0.69 11.10
C LYS A 293 -8.55 -0.59 11.01
N ALA A 294 -9.19 -1.36 10.13
CA ALA A 294 -10.64 -1.36 10.02
C ALA A 294 -11.34 -1.83 11.30
N VAL A 295 -10.81 -2.83 12.00
CA VAL A 295 -11.33 -3.29 13.30
C VAL A 295 -11.13 -2.22 14.38
N HIS A 296 -9.92 -1.68 14.53
CA HIS A 296 -9.60 -0.66 15.54
C HIS A 296 -10.43 0.61 15.36
N LYS A 297 -10.68 1.02 14.11
CA LYS A 297 -11.54 2.16 13.76
C LYS A 297 -13.04 1.84 13.84
N ARG A 298 -13.41 0.59 14.15
CA ARG A 298 -14.80 0.07 14.17
C ARG A 298 -15.51 0.24 12.84
N TYR A 299 -14.75 0.18 11.76
CA TYR A 299 -15.25 0.13 10.40
C TYR A 299 -15.80 -1.26 10.08
N LEU A 300 -15.12 -2.30 10.59
CA LEU A 300 -15.55 -3.69 10.53
C LEU A 300 -15.73 -4.28 11.93
N GLY A 301 -16.43 -5.41 12.00
CA GLY A 301 -16.67 -6.14 13.24
C GLY A 301 -15.41 -6.82 13.79
N LYS A 302 -15.40 -7.09 15.10
CA LYS A 302 -14.27 -7.71 15.81
C LYS A 302 -13.96 -9.13 15.36
N GLU A 303 -14.90 -9.81 14.71
CA GLU A 303 -14.72 -11.16 14.18
C GLU A 303 -13.57 -11.29 13.17
N TYR A 304 -13.13 -10.18 12.55
CA TYR A 304 -11.99 -10.19 11.63
C TYR A 304 -10.63 -10.00 12.31
N GLU A 305 -10.61 -9.76 13.62
CA GLU A 305 -9.37 -9.59 14.40
C GLU A 305 -8.49 -10.85 14.33
N GLU A 306 -9.09 -12.02 14.49
CA GLU A 306 -8.40 -13.32 14.39
C GLU A 306 -7.77 -13.55 13.00
N VAL A 307 -8.41 -13.08 11.93
CA VAL A 307 -7.87 -13.18 10.56
C VAL A 307 -6.55 -12.41 10.47
N ALA A 308 -6.52 -11.20 11.02
CA ALA A 308 -5.32 -10.39 11.01
C ALA A 308 -4.26 -10.87 12.01
N TYR A 309 -4.66 -11.38 13.18
CA TYR A 309 -3.73 -11.95 14.15
C TYR A 309 -2.99 -13.16 13.61
N LYS A 310 -3.70 -14.06 12.91
CA LYS A 310 -3.07 -15.18 12.22
C LYS A 310 -2.10 -14.72 11.13
N ALA A 311 -2.42 -13.62 10.43
CA ALA A 311 -1.52 -13.02 9.46
C ALA A 311 -0.25 -12.45 10.11
N ILE A 312 -0.38 -11.78 11.26
CA ILE A 312 0.75 -11.28 12.05
C ILE A 312 1.63 -12.45 12.55
N GLU A 313 1.02 -13.55 13.01
CA GLU A 313 1.74 -14.75 13.42
C GLU A 313 2.54 -15.36 12.26
N GLY A 314 1.91 -15.52 11.08
CA GLY A 314 2.59 -15.99 9.88
C GLY A 314 3.77 -15.09 9.49
N LEU A 315 3.55 -13.77 9.45
CA LEU A 315 4.60 -12.79 9.11
C LEU A 315 5.77 -12.79 10.09
N LEU A 316 5.56 -13.11 11.38
CA LEU A 316 6.66 -13.26 12.32
C LEU A 316 7.62 -14.40 11.92
N GLY A 317 7.10 -15.45 11.31
CA GLY A 317 7.87 -16.57 10.75
C GLY A 317 8.64 -16.20 9.48
N GLU A 318 8.27 -15.12 8.81
CA GLU A 318 8.86 -14.66 7.55
C GLU A 318 9.97 -13.63 7.71
N ILE A 319 10.31 -13.24 8.94
CA ILE A 319 11.38 -12.27 9.23
C ILE A 319 12.61 -13.01 9.72
N ASP A 320 13.66 -13.04 8.89
CA ASP A 320 14.93 -13.67 9.21
C ASP A 320 15.71 -12.96 10.34
N GLU A 321 16.88 -13.49 10.70
CA GLU A 321 17.75 -12.90 11.74
C GLU A 321 18.32 -11.52 11.37
N THR A 322 18.32 -11.15 10.08
CA THR A 322 18.81 -9.87 9.59
C THR A 322 17.71 -8.82 9.46
N GLY A 323 16.44 -9.20 9.67
CA GLY A 323 15.28 -8.34 9.45
C GLY A 323 14.74 -8.34 8.03
N GLU A 324 15.23 -9.24 7.18
CA GLU A 324 14.73 -9.38 5.83
C GLU A 324 13.42 -10.16 5.83
N VAL A 325 12.38 -9.56 5.23
CA VAL A 325 11.09 -10.23 5.04
C VAL A 325 11.19 -11.15 3.82
N GLN A 326 10.98 -12.44 4.07
CA GLN A 326 11.04 -13.52 3.09
C GLN A 326 9.73 -13.64 2.31
N HIS A 327 9.73 -14.41 1.23
CA HIS A 327 8.56 -14.67 0.36
C HIS A 327 7.87 -13.39 -0.17
N VAL A 328 8.67 -12.39 -0.52
CA VAL A 328 8.22 -11.15 -1.16
C VAL A 328 8.44 -11.23 -2.67
N SER A 329 7.38 -11.12 -3.46
CA SER A 329 7.51 -11.13 -4.93
C SER A 329 7.91 -9.75 -5.48
N ILE A 330 8.69 -9.71 -6.57
CA ILE A 330 9.20 -8.47 -7.19
C ILE A 330 8.11 -7.57 -7.79
N GLY A 331 8.50 -6.38 -8.26
CA GLY A 331 7.61 -5.47 -8.99
C GLY A 331 6.88 -6.22 -10.11
N THR A 332 5.55 -6.22 -10.06
CA THR A 332 4.70 -7.05 -10.92
C THR A 332 3.82 -6.14 -11.75
N GLY A 333 3.98 -6.17 -13.07
CA GLY A 333 3.11 -5.46 -14.01
C GLY A 333 1.84 -6.25 -14.33
N MET A 334 1.03 -5.74 -15.26
CA MET A 334 -0.15 -6.43 -15.74
C MET A 334 0.21 -7.70 -16.51
N GLY A 335 -0.29 -8.85 -16.04
CA GLY A 335 -0.12 -10.14 -16.70
C GLY A 335 -1.28 -10.50 -17.63
N ASP A 336 -0.96 -11.08 -18.79
CA ASP A 336 -1.95 -11.61 -19.75
C ASP A 336 -2.42 -13.05 -19.44
N SER A 337 -1.83 -13.71 -18.43
CA SER A 337 -2.25 -15.04 -17.97
C SER A 337 -2.06 -15.20 -16.46
N LEU A 338 -2.77 -16.14 -15.84
CA LEU A 338 -2.56 -16.47 -14.42
C LEU A 338 -1.17 -17.05 -14.17
N GLN A 339 -0.60 -17.78 -15.14
CA GLN A 339 0.74 -18.36 -15.02
C GLN A 339 1.82 -17.29 -14.84
N PHE A 340 1.67 -16.12 -15.47
CA PHE A 340 2.57 -14.98 -15.27
C PHE A 340 2.72 -14.63 -13.78
N TYR A 341 1.62 -14.56 -13.03
CA TYR A 341 1.64 -14.22 -11.60
C TYR A 341 2.29 -15.32 -10.74
N LYS A 342 2.14 -16.58 -11.14
CA LYS A 342 2.77 -17.74 -10.45
C LYS A 342 4.28 -17.81 -10.63
N GLU A 343 4.81 -17.19 -11.69
CA GLU A 343 6.23 -17.27 -12.06
C GLU A 343 7.04 -16.02 -11.66
N ILE A 344 6.41 -15.03 -11.00
CA ILE A 344 7.10 -13.83 -10.53
C ILE A 344 8.21 -14.21 -9.54
N GLY A 345 9.40 -13.64 -9.75
CA GLY A 345 10.55 -13.84 -8.89
C GLY A 345 10.31 -13.35 -7.46
N ILE A 346 10.95 -14.02 -6.50
CA ILE A 346 10.88 -13.70 -5.07
C ILE A 346 12.26 -13.23 -4.60
N THR A 347 12.30 -12.09 -3.92
CA THR A 347 13.52 -11.52 -3.32
C THR A 347 13.17 -10.44 -2.31
N ALA A 348 14.14 -10.03 -1.49
CA ALA A 348 14.01 -8.85 -0.65
C ALA A 348 13.64 -7.60 -1.47
N MET A 349 12.58 -6.91 -1.05
CA MET A 349 12.08 -5.69 -1.69
C MET A 349 11.63 -4.68 -0.64
N PRO A 350 11.90 -3.37 -0.78
CA PRO A 350 11.58 -2.36 0.23
C PRO A 350 10.12 -2.35 0.74
N TYR A 351 9.16 -2.66 -0.13
CA TYR A 351 7.75 -2.75 0.26
C TYR A 351 7.44 -3.94 1.18
N GLY A 352 8.21 -5.03 1.11
CA GLY A 352 8.04 -6.19 2.01
C GLY A 352 8.31 -5.80 3.46
N GLN A 353 9.46 -5.20 3.73
CA GLN A 353 9.82 -4.68 5.06
C GLN A 353 8.82 -3.64 5.52
N SER A 354 8.48 -2.67 4.67
CA SER A 354 7.67 -1.52 5.11
C SER A 354 6.19 -1.82 5.30
N LEU A 355 5.59 -2.69 4.48
CA LEU A 355 4.24 -3.18 4.73
C LEU A 355 4.19 -4.00 6.03
N THR A 356 5.22 -4.79 6.31
CA THR A 356 5.29 -5.57 7.55
C THR A 356 5.49 -4.66 8.77
N VAL A 357 6.34 -3.61 8.67
CA VAL A 357 6.46 -2.56 9.69
C VAL A 357 5.12 -1.84 9.90
N LEU A 358 4.40 -1.53 8.83
CA LEU A 358 3.09 -0.87 8.89
C LEU A 358 2.06 -1.77 9.60
N ALA A 359 1.99 -3.05 9.24
CA ALA A 359 1.11 -4.04 9.87
C ALA A 359 1.43 -4.23 11.36
N PHE A 360 2.71 -4.41 11.70
CA PHE A 360 3.15 -4.60 13.08
C PHE A 360 2.93 -3.34 13.92
N THR A 361 3.10 -2.16 13.31
CA THR A 361 2.79 -0.89 13.96
C THR A 361 1.30 -0.79 14.30
N GLU A 362 0.41 -1.12 13.36
CA GLU A 362 -1.03 -1.12 13.65
C GLU A 362 -1.38 -2.16 14.72
N PHE A 363 -0.75 -3.34 14.69
CA PHE A 363 -0.92 -4.37 15.70
C PHE A 363 -0.52 -3.92 17.12
N LEU A 364 0.41 -2.97 17.26
CA LEU A 364 0.77 -2.40 18.58
C LEU A 364 -0.42 -1.73 19.29
N VAL A 365 -1.45 -1.29 18.54
CA VAL A 365 -2.68 -0.71 19.11
C VAL A 365 -3.47 -1.75 19.91
N SER A 366 -3.37 -3.03 19.56
CA SER A 366 -4.04 -4.13 20.26
C SER A 366 -3.53 -4.35 21.71
N TYR A 367 -2.38 -3.77 22.06
CA TYR A 367 -1.82 -3.82 23.42
C TYR A 367 -2.23 -2.62 24.30
N CYS A 368 -3.11 -1.74 23.81
CA CYS A 368 -3.60 -0.56 24.52
C CYS A 368 -4.98 -0.83 25.14
#